data_AF-A0A925HPG6-F1
#
_entry.id   AF-A0A925HPG6-F1
#
_cell.length_a   1.000
_cell.length_b   1.000
_cell.length_c   1.000
_cell.angle_alpha   90.00
_cell.angle_beta   90.00
_cell.angle_gamma   90.00
#
_symmetry.space_group_name_H-M   'P 1'
#
loop_
_entity.id
_entity.type
_entity.pdbx_description
1 polymer ?
#
loop_
_entity_poly.entity_id
_entity_poly.type
_entity_poly.pdbx_seq_one_letter_code
_entity_poly.pdbx_strand_id
1 'polypeptide(L)'
;MKARDNLNKGVQSFKTAKYTAAVEHFKEAVRLDPEFQTARLYLATAYVSQYIPGADSPENEQNAKAAEQEFLKVLEKDPVNELAIESLASLHYNQAQGNQPLDQKLKRLDEAAEWYRKLASVNAKSKTAYYSLGVITWAKWYPRWIEARNKMGMRPEEPGPYKDKKLKAELKGQWLETINKGIADLEKAKEIDPEYDEAMAY
;
A
#
# COMPACT_ATOMS: atom_id res chain seq x y z
N MET A 1 6.20 -3.51 34.02
CA MET A 1 5.44 -4.79 33.96
C MET A 1 4.04 -4.63 33.34
N LYS A 2 3.21 -3.66 33.77
CA LYS A 2 1.83 -3.51 33.27
C LYS A 2 1.69 -3.21 31.76
N ALA A 3 2.61 -2.45 31.16
CA ALA A 3 2.58 -2.20 29.71
C ALA A 3 2.80 -3.48 28.89
N ARG A 4 3.77 -4.32 29.29
CA ARG A 4 4.04 -5.63 28.66
C ARG A 4 2.89 -6.62 28.86
N ASP A 5 2.24 -6.62 30.02
CA ASP A 5 1.05 -7.43 30.25
C ASP A 5 -0.10 -7.05 29.31
N ASN A 6 -0.38 -5.75 29.16
CA ASN A 6 -1.36 -5.26 28.18
C ASN A 6 -0.97 -5.61 26.75
N LEU A 7 0.31 -5.48 26.37
CA LEU A 7 0.79 -5.94 25.06
C LEU A 7 0.45 -7.42 24.83
N ASN A 8 0.75 -8.31 25.79
CA ASN A 8 0.50 -9.74 25.65
C ASN A 8 -1.00 -10.06 25.50
N LYS A 9 -1.85 -9.40 26.29
CA LYS A 9 -3.32 -9.50 26.16
C LYS A 9 -3.81 -9.02 24.80
N GLY A 10 -3.27 -7.89 24.32
CA GLY A 10 -3.56 -7.38 22.99
C GLY A 10 -3.17 -8.36 21.88
N VAL A 11 -1.97 -8.96 21.96
CA VAL A 11 -1.52 -9.99 21.01
C VAL A 11 -2.43 -11.22 21.03
N GLN A 12 -2.89 -11.66 22.20
CA GLN A 12 -3.83 -12.78 22.31
C GLN A 12 -5.18 -12.47 21.65
N SER A 13 -5.72 -11.26 21.89
CA SER A 13 -6.95 -10.79 21.24
C SER A 13 -6.77 -10.67 19.73
N PHE A 14 -5.65 -10.13 19.27
CA PHE A 14 -5.34 -9.99 17.84
C PHE A 14 -5.27 -11.35 17.12
N LYS A 15 -4.58 -12.33 17.72
CA LYS A 15 -4.48 -13.70 17.17
C LYS A 15 -5.84 -14.41 17.05
N THR A 16 -6.82 -13.99 17.84
CA THR A 16 -8.20 -14.53 17.78
C THR A 16 -9.14 -13.61 17.00
N ALA A 17 -8.59 -12.71 16.17
CA ALA A 17 -9.30 -11.73 15.34
C ALA A 17 -10.22 -10.76 16.11
N LYS A 18 -10.02 -10.62 17.43
CA LYS A 18 -10.74 -9.67 18.28
C LYS A 18 -10.06 -8.30 18.25
N TYR A 19 -10.04 -7.66 17.08
CA TYR A 19 -9.22 -6.47 16.84
C TYR A 19 -9.61 -5.28 17.72
N THR A 20 -10.90 -5.04 17.96
CA THR A 20 -11.34 -3.97 18.87
C THR A 20 -10.81 -4.16 20.29
N ALA A 21 -10.85 -5.39 20.82
CA ALA A 21 -10.28 -5.71 22.13
C ALA A 21 -8.75 -5.60 22.13
N ALA A 22 -8.10 -5.98 21.02
CA ALA A 22 -6.66 -5.82 20.85
C ALA A 22 -6.24 -4.34 20.89
N VAL A 23 -6.96 -3.47 20.19
CA VAL A 23 -6.74 -2.01 20.19
C VAL A 23 -6.79 -1.45 21.61
N GLU A 24 -7.80 -1.80 22.40
CA GLU A 24 -7.91 -1.28 23.78
C GLU A 24 -6.73 -1.70 24.67
N HIS A 25 -6.29 -2.96 24.55
CA HIS A 25 -5.09 -3.41 25.25
C HIS A 25 -3.82 -2.71 24.76
N PHE A 26 -3.62 -2.54 23.46
CA PHE A 26 -2.44 -1.87 22.93
C PHE A 26 -2.43 -0.37 23.27
N LYS A 27 -3.58 0.31 23.26
CA LYS A 27 -3.70 1.70 23.75
C LYS A 27 -3.26 1.81 25.20
N GLU A 28 -3.70 0.90 26.07
CA GLU A 28 -3.28 0.90 27.47
C GLU A 28 -1.78 0.63 27.62
N ALA A 29 -1.21 -0.27 26.81
CA ALA A 29 0.24 -0.50 26.80
C ALA A 29 1.02 0.77 26.41
N VAL A 30 0.59 1.48 25.36
CA VAL A 30 1.19 2.75 24.91
C VAL A 30 0.97 3.88 25.92
N ARG A 31 -0.18 3.93 26.61
CA ARG A 31 -0.46 4.93 27.66
C ARG A 31 0.45 4.72 28.87
N LEU A 32 0.69 3.47 29.25
CA LEU A 32 1.55 3.11 30.38
C LEU A 32 3.04 3.30 30.07
N ASP A 33 3.43 3.14 28.81
CA ASP A 33 4.79 3.33 28.33
C ASP A 33 4.78 3.94 26.91
N PRO A 34 4.79 5.28 26.78
CA PRO A 34 4.75 5.96 25.49
C PRO A 34 5.96 5.67 24.59
N GLU A 35 7.08 5.19 25.13
CA GLU A 35 8.26 4.86 24.33
C GLU A 35 8.24 3.40 23.85
N PHE A 36 7.20 2.62 24.20
CA PHE A 36 7.09 1.20 23.85
C PHE A 36 6.74 0.97 22.38
N GLN A 37 7.76 1.07 21.51
CA GLN A 37 7.64 0.97 20.06
C GLN A 37 6.90 -0.28 19.58
N THR A 38 7.16 -1.44 20.20
CA THR A 38 6.48 -2.69 19.84
C THR A 38 4.97 -2.59 20.08
N ALA A 39 4.52 -2.03 21.21
CA ALA A 39 3.09 -1.85 21.47
C ALA A 39 2.44 -0.88 20.48
N ARG A 40 3.19 0.15 20.05
CA ARG A 40 2.74 1.10 19.03
C ARG A 40 2.56 0.45 17.66
N LEU A 41 3.53 -0.36 17.21
CA LEU A 41 3.41 -1.14 15.97
C LEU A 41 2.19 -2.06 15.99
N TYR A 42 1.97 -2.78 17.09
CA TYR A 42 0.79 -3.65 17.25
C TYR A 42 -0.53 -2.85 17.27
N LEU A 43 -0.55 -1.69 17.94
CA LEU A 43 -1.70 -0.79 17.93
C LEU A 43 -2.06 -0.35 16.50
N ALA A 44 -1.07 0.14 15.76
CA ALA A 44 -1.24 0.57 14.38
C ALA A 44 -1.73 -0.59 13.48
N THR A 45 -1.14 -1.77 13.64
CA THR A 45 -1.54 -2.98 12.90
C THR A 45 -2.98 -3.39 13.22
N ALA A 46 -3.40 -3.31 14.49
CA ALA A 46 -4.78 -3.59 14.90
C ALA A 46 -5.81 -2.61 14.33
N TYR A 47 -5.42 -1.35 14.10
CA TYR A 47 -6.23 -0.40 13.34
C TYR A 47 -6.31 -0.79 11.86
N VAL A 48 -5.19 -1.15 11.22
CA VAL A 48 -5.18 -1.63 9.83
C VAL A 48 -6.04 -2.88 9.65
N SER A 49 -6.02 -3.83 10.60
CA SER A 49 -6.86 -5.03 10.53
C SER A 49 -8.37 -4.75 10.62
N GLN A 50 -8.77 -3.58 11.08
CA GLN A 50 -10.17 -3.12 11.07
C GLN A 50 -10.49 -2.22 9.88
N TYR A 51 -9.48 -1.82 9.09
CA TYR A 51 -9.68 -1.07 7.87
C TYR A 51 -10.20 -1.99 6.76
N ILE A 52 -11.27 -1.55 6.09
CA ILE A 52 -11.91 -2.25 4.97
C ILE A 52 -11.65 -1.42 3.71
N PRO A 53 -10.81 -1.90 2.77
CA PRO A 53 -10.55 -1.20 1.52
C PRO A 53 -11.83 -0.93 0.74
N GLY A 54 -12.00 0.33 0.30
CA GLY A 54 -13.16 0.77 -0.48
C GLY A 54 -14.46 1.01 0.31
N ALA A 55 -14.49 0.75 1.62
CA ALA A 55 -15.62 1.14 2.47
C ALA A 55 -15.55 2.63 2.81
N ASP A 56 -16.65 3.35 2.58
CA ASP A 56 -16.80 4.76 2.92
C ASP A 56 -17.60 4.90 4.22
N SER A 57 -16.89 4.87 5.35
CA SER A 57 -17.49 5.10 6.66
C SER A 57 -16.55 5.90 7.57
N PRO A 58 -17.10 6.74 8.49
CA PRO A 58 -16.28 7.50 9.43
C PRO A 58 -15.37 6.62 10.29
N GLU A 59 -15.85 5.43 10.68
CA GLU A 59 -15.07 4.46 11.45
C GLU A 59 -13.89 3.91 10.64
N ASN A 60 -14.12 3.61 9.35
CA ASN A 60 -13.06 3.12 8.46
C ASN A 60 -11.97 4.19 8.26
N GLU A 61 -12.36 5.44 8.06
CA GLU A 61 -11.41 6.56 7.99
C GLU A 61 -10.66 6.77 9.30
N GLN A 62 -11.35 6.66 10.43
CA GLN A 62 -10.74 6.84 11.74
C GLN A 62 -9.69 5.75 12.01
N ASN A 63 -9.98 4.49 11.65
CA ASN A 63 -9.01 3.41 11.74
C ASN A 63 -7.77 3.69 10.89
N ALA A 64 -7.94 4.13 9.64
CA ALA A 64 -6.80 4.47 8.80
C ALA A 64 -5.96 5.63 9.37
N LYS A 65 -6.60 6.72 9.80
CA LYS A 65 -5.92 7.88 10.40
C LYS A 65 -5.18 7.48 11.68
N ALA A 66 -5.79 6.65 12.53
CA ALA A 66 -5.17 6.18 13.75
C ALA A 66 -3.97 5.26 13.46
N ALA A 67 -4.10 4.34 12.51
CA ALA A 67 -2.98 3.51 12.07
C ALA A 67 -1.80 4.36 11.56
N GLU A 68 -2.07 5.30 10.66
CA GLU A 68 -1.06 6.18 10.06
C GLU A 68 -0.31 6.97 11.14
N GLN A 69 -1.03 7.61 12.06
CA GLN A 69 -0.44 8.37 13.17
C GLN A 69 0.49 7.50 14.04
N GLU A 70 0.07 6.27 14.35
CA GLU A 70 0.86 5.39 15.20
C GLU A 70 2.09 4.85 14.47
N PHE A 71 2.01 4.53 13.18
CA PHE A 71 3.19 4.19 12.37
C PHE A 71 4.16 5.36 12.21
N LEU A 72 3.66 6.58 11.99
CA LEU A 72 4.51 7.77 11.88
C LEU A 72 5.30 8.02 13.18
N LYS A 73 4.66 7.87 14.35
CA LYS A 73 5.35 7.94 15.65
C LYS A 73 6.40 6.84 15.84
N VAL A 74 6.22 5.66 15.23
CA VAL A 74 7.29 4.65 15.19
C VAL A 74 8.48 5.15 14.38
N LEU A 75 8.20 5.73 13.20
CA LEU A 75 9.22 6.27 12.31
C LEU A 75 9.92 7.52 12.83
N GLU A 76 9.33 8.27 13.75
CA GLU A 76 10.00 9.36 14.47
C GLU A 76 11.19 8.86 15.29
N LYS A 77 11.12 7.62 15.80
CA LYS A 77 12.17 6.99 16.63
C LYS A 77 13.06 6.05 15.84
N ASP A 78 12.48 5.31 14.90
CA ASP A 78 13.17 4.37 14.02
C ASP A 78 12.80 4.66 12.56
N PRO A 79 13.45 5.63 11.89
CA PRO A 79 13.08 6.08 10.55
C PRO A 79 13.23 5.04 9.45
N VAL A 80 13.95 3.95 9.74
CA VAL A 80 14.23 2.83 8.83
C VAL A 80 13.44 1.57 9.20
N ASN A 81 12.47 1.67 10.10
CA ASN A 81 11.63 0.55 10.47
C ASN A 81 10.83 0.02 9.27
N GLU A 82 11.29 -1.09 8.69
CA GLU A 82 10.72 -1.65 7.45
C GLU A 82 9.24 -1.97 7.60
N LEU A 83 8.83 -2.55 8.73
CA LEU A 83 7.43 -2.92 8.96
C LEU A 83 6.52 -1.69 8.96
N ALA A 84 6.90 -0.60 9.64
CA ALA A 84 6.11 0.62 9.65
C ALA A 84 6.05 1.29 8.27
N ILE A 85 7.17 1.32 7.53
CA ILE A 85 7.23 1.84 6.16
C ILE A 85 6.32 1.03 5.23
N GLU A 86 6.43 -0.30 5.25
CA GLU A 86 5.61 -1.20 4.42
C GLU A 86 4.13 -1.08 4.78
N SER A 87 3.81 -0.98 6.06
CA SER A 87 2.42 -0.87 6.54
C SER A 87 1.78 0.45 6.10
N LEU A 88 2.51 1.57 6.14
CA LEU A 88 2.04 2.84 5.60
C LEU A 88 1.84 2.76 4.08
N ALA A 89 2.79 2.18 3.36
CA ALA A 89 2.68 2.00 1.91
C ALA A 89 1.42 1.20 1.53
N SER A 90 1.20 0.08 2.21
CA SER A 90 0.03 -0.78 2.03
C SER A 90 -1.27 -0.08 2.42
N LEU A 91 -1.28 0.70 3.52
CA LEU A 91 -2.45 1.46 3.95
C LEU A 91 -2.86 2.51 2.89
N HIS A 92 -1.92 3.30 2.37
CA HIS A 92 -2.21 4.26 1.29
C HIS A 92 -2.68 3.56 0.01
N TYR A 93 -2.09 2.41 -0.34
CA TYR A 93 -2.53 1.61 -1.48
C TYR A 93 -3.97 1.10 -1.30
N ASN A 94 -4.31 0.65 -0.10
CA ASN A 94 -5.65 0.20 0.25
C ASN A 94 -6.66 1.35 0.27
N GLN A 95 -6.24 2.55 0.69
CA GLN A 95 -7.04 3.77 0.59
C GLN A 95 -7.27 4.23 -0.85
N ALA A 96 -6.50 3.75 -1.83
CA ALA A 96 -6.75 4.00 -3.25
C ALA A 96 -7.84 3.09 -3.85
N GLN A 97 -8.33 2.10 -3.09
CA GLN A 97 -9.35 1.15 -3.55
C GLN A 97 -10.78 1.69 -3.37
N GLY A 98 -11.73 1.00 -3.98
CA GLY A 98 -13.14 1.39 -3.98
C GLY A 98 -13.52 2.37 -5.09
N ASN A 99 -14.71 2.95 -4.96
CA ASN A 99 -15.32 3.80 -5.98
C ASN A 99 -15.04 5.30 -5.72
N GLN A 100 -13.76 5.65 -5.65
CA GLN A 100 -13.32 7.05 -5.47
C GLN A 100 -13.11 7.74 -6.82
N PRO A 101 -13.22 9.09 -6.88
CA PRO A 101 -12.78 9.86 -8.03
C PRO A 101 -11.35 9.51 -8.43
N LEU A 102 -11.10 9.43 -9.74
CA LEU A 102 -9.82 8.96 -10.28
C LEU A 102 -8.64 9.81 -9.79
N ASP A 103 -8.80 11.12 -9.65
CA ASP A 103 -7.77 12.02 -9.13
C ASP A 103 -7.38 11.68 -7.68
N GLN A 104 -8.35 11.37 -6.82
CA GLN A 104 -8.09 10.95 -5.44
C GLN A 104 -7.39 9.59 -5.40
N LYS A 105 -7.84 8.65 -6.24
CA LYS A 105 -7.19 7.34 -6.39
C LYS A 105 -5.74 7.49 -6.83
N LEU A 106 -5.46 8.31 -7.83
CA LEU A 106 -4.10 8.54 -8.33
C LEU A 106 -3.22 9.17 -7.24
N LYS A 107 -3.73 10.14 -6.49
CA LYS A 107 -3.02 10.74 -5.36
C LYS A 107 -2.65 9.71 -4.28
N ARG A 108 -3.58 8.84 -3.89
CA ARG A 108 -3.30 7.75 -2.92
C ARG A 108 -2.28 6.74 -3.45
N LEU A 109 -2.31 6.44 -4.75
CA LEU A 109 -1.30 5.61 -5.40
C LEU A 109 0.07 6.30 -5.47
N ASP A 110 0.14 7.63 -5.60
CA ASP A 110 1.40 8.39 -5.49
C ASP A 110 1.96 8.32 -4.08
N GLU A 111 1.14 8.56 -3.05
CA GLU A 111 1.52 8.43 -1.63
C GLU A 111 2.03 7.01 -1.31
N ALA A 112 1.33 5.97 -1.76
CA ALA A 112 1.77 4.59 -1.60
C ALA A 112 3.12 4.33 -2.28
N ALA A 113 3.32 4.83 -3.51
CA ALA A 113 4.58 4.67 -4.24
C ALA A 113 5.75 5.41 -3.59
N GLU A 114 5.52 6.54 -2.92
CA GLU A 114 6.55 7.22 -2.12
C GLU A 114 7.03 6.35 -0.97
N TRP A 115 6.10 5.73 -0.23
CA TRP A 115 6.45 4.83 0.86
C TRP A 115 7.12 3.53 0.37
N TYR A 116 6.66 2.93 -0.73
CA TYR A 116 7.34 1.77 -1.30
C TYR A 116 8.73 2.11 -1.85
N ARG A 117 8.95 3.30 -2.44
CA ARG A 117 10.30 3.76 -2.80
C ARG A 117 11.18 3.93 -1.56
N LYS A 118 10.62 4.44 -0.45
CA LYS A 118 11.33 4.48 0.84
C LYS A 118 11.65 3.07 1.34
N LEU A 119 10.73 2.11 1.20
CA LEU A 119 10.98 0.71 1.57
C LEU A 119 12.14 0.11 0.76
N ALA A 120 12.14 0.34 -0.57
CA ALA A 120 13.23 -0.10 -1.44
C ALA A 120 14.57 0.57 -1.12
N SER A 121 14.57 1.82 -0.61
CA SER A 121 15.81 2.51 -0.23
C SER A 121 16.38 2.02 1.10
N VAL A 122 15.54 1.62 2.06
CA VAL A 122 15.99 1.03 3.33
C VAL A 122 16.31 -0.46 3.20
N ASN A 123 15.60 -1.16 2.31
CA ASN A 123 15.81 -2.58 2.01
C ASN A 123 15.77 -2.81 0.50
N ALA A 124 16.97 -2.82 -0.11
CA ALA A 124 17.16 -3.09 -1.53
C ALA A 124 16.82 -4.53 -1.96
N LYS A 125 16.46 -5.41 -1.02
CA LYS A 125 15.96 -6.77 -1.26
C LYS A 125 14.47 -6.91 -0.92
N SER A 126 13.74 -5.82 -0.73
CA SER A 126 12.30 -5.88 -0.49
C SER A 126 11.56 -6.22 -1.78
N LYS A 127 11.26 -7.51 -1.98
CA LYS A 127 10.41 -7.96 -3.10
C LYS A 127 9.05 -7.25 -3.10
N THR A 128 8.46 -7.04 -1.93
CA THR A 128 7.18 -6.35 -1.78
C THR A 128 7.28 -4.91 -2.30
N ALA A 129 8.35 -4.18 -1.97
CA ALA A 129 8.51 -2.80 -2.44
C ALA A 129 8.50 -2.70 -3.96
N TYR A 130 9.34 -3.49 -4.63
CA TYR A 130 9.46 -3.45 -6.08
C TYR A 130 8.19 -3.96 -6.77
N TYR A 131 7.61 -5.07 -6.29
CA TYR A 131 6.37 -5.58 -6.84
C TYR A 131 5.23 -4.56 -6.74
N SER A 132 5.05 -3.95 -5.56
CA SER A 132 4.02 -2.93 -5.36
C SER A 132 4.22 -1.69 -6.22
N LEU A 133 5.47 -1.26 -6.49
CA LEU A 133 5.74 -0.15 -7.42
C LEU A 133 5.34 -0.48 -8.87
N GLY A 134 5.59 -1.71 -9.30
CA GLY A 134 5.11 -2.23 -10.57
C GLY A 134 3.58 -2.26 -10.68
N VAL A 135 2.92 -2.81 -9.66
CA VAL A 135 1.45 -2.85 -9.57
C VAL A 135 0.84 -1.45 -9.55
N ILE A 136 1.43 -0.51 -8.81
CA ILE A 136 0.99 0.89 -8.80
C ILE A 136 1.14 1.52 -10.19
N THR A 137 2.24 1.25 -10.88
CA THR A 137 2.45 1.72 -12.27
C THR A 137 1.35 1.20 -13.18
N TRP A 138 1.02 -0.09 -13.09
CA TRP A 138 -0.09 -0.69 -13.83
C TRP A 138 -1.44 -0.04 -13.47
N ALA A 139 -1.72 0.15 -12.18
CA ALA A 139 -2.96 0.76 -11.70
C ALA A 139 -3.17 2.19 -12.21
N LYS A 140 -2.09 2.95 -12.44
CA LYS A 140 -2.13 4.29 -13.05
C LYS A 140 -2.27 4.23 -14.56
N TRP A 141 -1.59 3.29 -15.22
CA TRP A 141 -1.59 3.16 -16.67
C TRP A 141 -2.90 2.58 -17.22
N TYR A 142 -3.42 1.52 -16.60
CA TYR A 142 -4.54 0.75 -17.13
C TYR A 142 -5.79 1.59 -17.44
N PRO A 143 -6.26 2.51 -16.58
CA PRO A 143 -7.40 3.37 -16.91
C PRO A 143 -7.16 4.25 -18.15
N ARG A 144 -5.93 4.75 -18.34
CA ARG A 144 -5.55 5.57 -19.51
C ARG A 144 -5.51 4.74 -20.78
N TRP A 145 -5.00 3.52 -20.67
CA TRP A 145 -4.99 2.56 -21.77
C TRP A 145 -6.41 2.22 -22.22
N ILE A 146 -7.32 1.94 -21.28
CA ILE A 146 -8.74 1.68 -21.58
C ILE A 146 -9.43 2.91 -22.16
N GLU A 147 -9.22 4.09 -21.58
CA GLU A 147 -9.79 5.35 -22.09
C GLU A 147 -9.38 5.60 -23.55
N ALA A 148 -8.10 5.40 -23.88
CA ALA A 148 -7.59 5.52 -25.24
C ALA A 148 -8.28 4.53 -26.19
N ARG A 149 -8.39 3.25 -25.81
CA ARG A 149 -9.08 2.21 -26.60
C ARG A 149 -10.54 2.54 -26.86
N ASN A 150 -11.26 3.00 -25.83
CA ASN A 150 -12.67 3.37 -25.93
C ASN A 150 -12.87 4.54 -26.88
N LYS A 151 -12.00 5.58 -26.85
CA LYS A 151 -12.05 6.71 -27.80
C LYS A 151 -11.91 6.29 -29.26
N MET A 152 -11.28 5.14 -29.53
CA MET A 152 -11.14 4.57 -30.87
C MET A 152 -12.23 3.54 -31.21
N GLY A 153 -13.20 3.30 -30.31
CA GLY A 153 -14.23 2.28 -30.49
C GLY A 153 -13.70 0.85 -30.50
N MET A 154 -12.51 0.60 -29.95
CA MET A 154 -11.93 -0.74 -29.91
C MET A 154 -12.66 -1.60 -28.89
N ARG A 155 -13.03 -2.82 -29.28
CA ARG A 155 -13.59 -3.80 -28.33
C ARG A 155 -12.52 -4.31 -27.36
N PRO A 156 -12.86 -4.76 -26.13
CA PRO A 156 -11.88 -5.26 -25.17
C PRO A 156 -10.95 -6.35 -25.73
N GLU A 157 -11.50 -7.26 -26.53
CA GLU A 157 -10.82 -8.39 -27.16
C GLU A 157 -10.00 -8.03 -28.41
N GLU A 158 -10.14 -6.81 -28.95
CA GLU A 158 -9.39 -6.43 -30.15
C GLU A 158 -7.89 -6.31 -29.85
N PRO A 159 -7.02 -7.03 -30.57
CA PRO A 159 -5.59 -6.94 -30.33
C PRO A 159 -5.09 -5.52 -30.63
N GLY A 160 -4.09 -5.07 -29.87
CA GLY A 160 -3.32 -3.88 -30.23
C GLY A 160 -2.46 -4.11 -31.49
N PRO A 161 -1.77 -3.08 -32.00
CA PRO A 161 -1.60 -1.73 -31.43
C PRO A 161 -2.66 -0.72 -31.90
N TYR A 162 -2.64 0.48 -31.31
CA TYR A 162 -3.48 1.62 -31.71
C TYR A 162 -3.32 1.95 -33.20
N LYS A 163 -4.46 2.11 -33.91
CA LYS A 163 -4.49 2.55 -35.31
C LYS A 163 -4.10 4.04 -35.46
N ASP A 164 -4.40 4.85 -34.44
CA ASP A 164 -4.03 6.27 -34.39
C ASP A 164 -2.56 6.45 -33.99
N LYS A 165 -1.74 6.89 -34.96
CA LYS A 165 -0.30 7.15 -34.77
C LYS A 165 -0.03 8.34 -33.86
N LYS A 166 -0.88 9.37 -33.85
CA LYS A 166 -0.71 10.59 -33.04
C LYS A 166 -0.97 10.27 -31.59
N LEU A 167 -2.11 9.63 -31.29
CA LEU A 167 -2.44 9.19 -29.93
C LEU A 167 -1.40 8.22 -29.38
N LYS A 168 -0.93 7.27 -30.21
CA LYS A 168 0.16 6.36 -29.82
C LYS A 168 1.43 7.11 -29.45
N ALA A 169 1.83 8.11 -30.24
CA ALA A 169 3.02 8.91 -29.97
C ALA A 169 2.87 9.75 -28.68
N GLU A 170 1.70 10.33 -28.45
CA GLU A 170 1.38 11.08 -27.24
C GLU A 170 1.45 10.21 -25.98
N LEU A 171 0.76 9.06 -25.98
CA LEU A 171 0.79 8.13 -24.86
C LEU A 171 2.20 7.59 -24.60
N LYS A 172 2.95 7.28 -25.67
CA LYS A 172 4.35 6.86 -25.54
C LYS A 172 5.20 7.97 -24.92
N GLY A 173 5.03 9.22 -25.35
CA GLY A 173 5.77 10.35 -24.79
C GLY A 173 5.47 10.60 -23.31
N GLN A 174 4.22 10.40 -22.89
CA GLN A 174 3.78 10.64 -21.51
C GLN A 174 4.10 9.47 -20.57
N TRP A 175 4.00 8.23 -21.02
CA TRP A 175 3.96 7.05 -20.14
C TRP A 175 5.08 6.06 -20.31
N LEU A 176 5.84 6.08 -21.43
CA LEU A 176 6.83 5.03 -21.69
C LEU A 176 7.88 4.92 -20.58
N GLU A 177 8.40 6.06 -20.10
CA GLU A 177 9.40 6.04 -19.03
C GLU A 177 8.82 5.44 -17.74
N THR A 178 7.62 5.86 -17.35
CA THR A 178 6.92 5.36 -16.17
C THR A 178 6.65 3.86 -16.27
N ILE A 179 6.17 3.40 -17.43
CA ILE A 179 5.90 1.98 -17.69
C ILE A 179 7.20 1.17 -17.63
N ASN A 180 8.28 1.66 -18.25
CA ASN A 180 9.58 0.97 -18.20
C ASN A 180 10.13 0.87 -16.78
N LYS A 181 9.94 1.91 -15.95
CA LYS A 181 10.30 1.85 -14.52
C LYS A 181 9.48 0.78 -13.79
N GLY A 182 8.16 0.77 -13.97
CA GLY A 182 7.32 -0.25 -13.35
C GLY A 182 7.66 -1.68 -13.79
N ILE A 183 8.01 -1.88 -15.08
CA ILE A 183 8.50 -3.18 -15.58
C ILE A 183 9.82 -3.56 -14.90
N ALA A 184 10.78 -2.63 -14.81
CA ALA A 184 12.06 -2.89 -14.14
C ALA A 184 11.87 -3.20 -12.64
N ASP A 185 10.90 -2.57 -11.97
CA ASP A 185 10.55 -2.89 -10.58
C ASP A 185 9.97 -4.32 -10.49
N LEU A 186 9.07 -4.73 -11.38
CA LEU A 186 8.58 -6.13 -11.39
C LEU A 186 9.68 -7.14 -11.67
N GLU A 187 10.54 -6.87 -12.65
CA GLU A 187 11.73 -7.69 -12.93
C GLU A 187 12.63 -7.79 -11.70
N LYS A 188 12.80 -6.69 -10.96
CA LYS A 188 13.59 -6.68 -9.73
C LYS A 188 12.98 -7.54 -8.63
N ALA A 189 11.66 -7.49 -8.46
CA ALA A 189 10.96 -8.34 -7.51
C ALA A 189 11.16 -9.82 -7.84
N LYS A 190 11.06 -10.19 -9.11
CA LYS A 190 11.29 -11.55 -9.61
C LYS A 190 12.74 -12.00 -9.47
N GLU A 191 13.72 -11.12 -9.67
CA GLU A 191 15.13 -11.43 -9.40
C GLU A 191 15.38 -11.77 -7.93
N ILE A 192 14.68 -11.08 -7.02
CA ILE A 192 14.80 -11.29 -5.57
C ILE A 192 14.14 -12.62 -5.16
N ASP A 193 12.97 -12.92 -5.73
CA ASP A 193 12.21 -14.13 -5.45
C ASP A 193 11.45 -14.61 -6.70
N PRO A 194 12.02 -15.58 -7.45
CA PRO A 194 11.43 -16.06 -8.70
C PRO A 194 10.06 -16.73 -8.57
N GLU A 195 9.70 -17.21 -7.37
CA GLU A 195 8.40 -17.86 -7.09
C GLU A 195 7.33 -16.85 -6.65
N TYR A 196 7.69 -15.57 -6.47
CA TYR A 196 6.79 -14.56 -5.93
C TYR A 196 5.62 -14.20 -6.87
N ASP A 197 5.87 -14.19 -8.18
CA ASP A 197 4.88 -13.86 -9.21
C ASP A 197 3.75 -14.91 -9.28
N GLU A 198 4.02 -16.18 -8.94
CA GLU A 198 3.01 -17.24 -8.96
C GLU A 198 1.94 -17.05 -7.87
N ALA A 199 2.25 -16.29 -6.81
CA ALA A 199 1.37 -16.04 -5.69
C ALA A 199 0.54 -14.74 -5.81
N MET A 200 0.95 -13.80 -6.66
CA MET A 200 0.37 -12.46 -6.74
C MET A 200 0.06 -12.13 -8.20
N ALA A 201 -1.16 -12.44 -8.64
CA ALA A 201 -1.57 -12.31 -10.04
C ALA A 201 -1.80 -10.85 -10.47
N TYR A 202 -0.85 -10.24 -11.19
CA TYR A 202 -1.07 -9.09 -12.08
C TYR A 202 -0.12 -9.08 -13.27
#